data_AF-A0A7Z9QGK7-F1
#
_entry.id   AF-A0A7Z9QGK7-F1
#
_cell.length_a   1.000
_cell.length_b   1.000
_cell.length_c   1.000
_cell.angle_alpha   90.00
_cell.angle_beta   90.00
_cell.angle_gamma   90.00
#
_symmetry.space_group_name_H-M   'P 1'
#
loop_
_entity.id
_entity.type
_entity.pdbx_description
1 polymer ?
#
loop_
_entity_poly.entity_id
_entity_poly.type
_entity_poly.pdbx_seq_one_letter_code
_entity_poly.pdbx_strand_id
1 'polypeptide(L)'
;MSLPQRIKSYFDAAVTMDYDGPTMAHPIIVLNALKNIIGDNRNNPSQKLLDSMADKSEKYPQRTDDQKVLDQTAKDGLGLTVFISDLEDACQKGNPIEMEQEAARLQWVNETGLGGLEVLIEVALQGFDRLGLFAYHLQRANAFQQNKENTWIYTRCLLKEICKASLPEPHDKVEHELWVMDQVSGNISQLNKMAAARRLWEGDYVRIDGYRRELSHWFSLLDEGAEKVDGKKIMNGLGDYVNNGGNFFIQMAEDLQDQSNWEEKTIQLEALRYFIKNATKQGQAVISMHLKELI
;
A
#
# COMPACT_ATOMS: atom_id res chain seq x y z
N MET A 1 1.17 -4.84 25.84
CA MET A 1 1.73 -4.68 24.47
C MET A 1 1.78 -3.20 24.16
N SER A 2 2.89 -2.67 23.61
CA SER A 2 2.95 -1.25 23.22
C SER A 2 2.05 -0.95 22.00
N LEU A 3 1.66 0.31 21.79
CA LEU A 3 0.83 0.71 20.63
C LEU A 3 1.46 0.27 19.28
N PRO A 4 2.77 0.48 19.02
CA PRO A 4 3.37 -0.01 17.77
C PRO A 4 3.32 -1.53 17.64
N GLN A 5 3.55 -2.28 18.71
CA GLN A 5 3.44 -3.75 18.69
C GLN A 5 2.01 -4.21 18.43
N ARG A 6 1.01 -3.54 19.01
CA ARG A 6 -0.42 -3.82 18.79
C ARG A 6 -0.82 -3.60 17.33
N ILE A 7 -0.38 -2.49 16.73
CA ILE A 7 -0.64 -2.25 15.30
C ILE A 7 0.10 -3.25 14.42
N LYS A 8 1.34 -3.60 14.77
CA LYS A 8 2.12 -4.60 14.04
C LYS A 8 1.44 -5.97 14.06
N SER A 9 0.87 -6.41 15.18
CA SER A 9 0.11 -7.67 15.21
C SER A 9 -1.10 -7.67 14.27
N TYR A 10 -1.76 -6.52 14.08
CA TYR A 10 -2.86 -6.42 13.11
C TYR A 10 -2.37 -6.54 11.67
N PHE A 11 -1.20 -5.97 11.35
CA PHE A 11 -0.58 -6.18 10.04
C PHE A 11 -0.17 -7.63 9.82
N ASP A 12 0.49 -8.25 10.80
CA ASP A 12 0.93 -9.64 10.70
C ASP A 12 -0.25 -10.59 10.52
N ALA A 13 -1.35 -10.37 11.26
CA ALA A 13 -2.60 -11.11 11.08
C ALA A 13 -3.22 -10.90 9.69
N ALA A 14 -3.23 -9.66 9.18
CA ALA A 14 -3.79 -9.37 7.87
C ALA A 14 -2.97 -9.95 6.72
N VAL A 15 -1.65 -9.90 6.79
CA VAL A 15 -0.82 -10.45 5.73
C VAL A 15 -0.77 -11.96 5.77
N THR A 16 -1.21 -12.65 6.83
CA THR A 16 -1.38 -14.12 6.88
C THR A 16 -2.76 -14.60 6.47
N MET A 17 -3.68 -13.71 6.08
CA MET A 17 -5.03 -14.13 5.68
C MET A 17 -5.03 -14.98 4.40
N ASP A 18 -5.92 -15.96 4.36
CA ASP A 18 -6.38 -16.58 3.12
C ASP A 18 -7.49 -15.71 2.52
N TYR A 19 -7.06 -14.69 1.77
CA TYR A 19 -7.94 -13.68 1.17
C TYR A 19 -8.21 -13.96 -0.32
N ASP A 20 -9.44 -14.32 -0.66
CA ASP A 20 -9.89 -14.63 -2.02
C ASP A 20 -10.56 -13.45 -2.75
N GLY A 21 -10.80 -12.34 -2.05
CA GLY A 21 -11.43 -11.14 -2.60
C GLY A 21 -10.52 -10.33 -3.54
N PRO A 22 -11.03 -9.20 -4.08
CA PRO A 22 -10.26 -8.31 -4.95
C PRO A 22 -9.03 -7.73 -4.25
N THR A 23 -7.86 -7.74 -4.88
CA THR A 23 -6.60 -7.23 -4.30
C THR A 23 -6.71 -5.81 -3.73
N MET A 24 -7.45 -4.95 -4.43
CA MET A 24 -7.70 -3.55 -4.03
C MET A 24 -8.57 -3.38 -2.78
N ALA A 25 -9.19 -4.46 -2.30
CA ALA A 25 -9.98 -4.53 -1.08
C ALA A 25 -9.31 -5.38 0.02
N HIS A 26 -8.03 -5.75 -0.15
CA HIS A 26 -7.31 -6.52 0.85
C HIS A 26 -7.21 -5.73 2.18
N PRO A 27 -7.50 -6.33 3.35
CA PRO A 27 -7.57 -5.63 4.64
C PRO A 27 -6.34 -4.80 5.02
N ILE A 28 -5.15 -5.22 4.57
CA ILE A 28 -3.89 -4.48 4.79
C ILE A 28 -3.97 -3.00 4.34
N ILE A 29 -4.77 -2.70 3.31
CA ILE A 29 -4.93 -1.37 2.76
C ILE A 29 -5.59 -0.45 3.79
N VAL A 30 -6.78 -0.82 4.28
CA VAL A 30 -7.50 -0.04 5.30
C VAL A 30 -6.75 -0.02 6.63
N LEU A 31 -6.09 -1.10 7.02
CA LEU A 31 -5.27 -1.12 8.24
C LEU A 31 -4.12 -0.11 8.17
N ASN A 32 -3.39 -0.05 7.05
CA ASN A 32 -2.31 0.92 6.90
C ASN A 32 -2.84 2.36 6.82
N ALA A 33 -4.03 2.56 6.24
CA ALA A 33 -4.71 3.85 6.25
C ALA A 33 -5.06 4.32 7.67
N LEU A 34 -5.71 3.45 8.46
CA LEU A 34 -6.04 3.70 9.87
C LEU A 34 -4.78 3.99 10.70
N LYS A 35 -3.72 3.20 10.56
CA LYS A 35 -2.43 3.45 11.23
C LYS A 35 -1.88 4.84 10.92
N ASN A 36 -1.96 5.29 9.66
CA ASN A 36 -1.45 6.60 9.27
C ASN A 36 -2.27 7.75 9.87
N ILE A 37 -3.60 7.58 9.97
CA ILE A 37 -4.52 8.55 10.58
C ILE A 37 -4.33 8.59 12.10
N ILE A 38 -4.33 7.45 12.78
CA ILE A 38 -4.03 7.33 14.22
C ILE A 38 -2.69 8.00 14.56
N GLY A 39 -1.71 7.89 13.65
CA GLY A 39 -0.39 8.49 13.78
C GLY A 39 -0.38 10.02 13.92
N ASP A 40 -1.49 10.73 13.64
CA ASP A 40 -1.63 12.17 13.89
C ASP A 40 -1.65 12.52 15.38
N ASN A 41 -2.04 11.58 16.25
CA ASN A 41 -1.98 11.74 17.70
C ASN A 41 -1.50 10.46 18.39
N ARG A 42 -0.19 10.31 18.46
CA ARG A 42 0.44 9.14 19.09
C ARG A 42 0.30 9.11 20.62
N ASN A 43 0.11 10.27 21.24
CA ASN A 43 -0.01 10.39 22.69
C ASN A 43 -1.40 10.01 23.20
N ASN A 44 -2.43 10.25 22.38
CA ASN A 44 -3.80 9.88 22.65
C ASN A 44 -4.43 9.26 21.38
N PRO A 45 -4.04 8.02 21.02
CA PRO A 45 -4.55 7.36 19.82
C PRO A 45 -6.05 7.07 19.96
N SER A 46 -6.79 7.15 18.84
CA SER A 46 -8.22 6.80 18.84
C SER A 46 -8.43 5.32 19.15
N GLN A 47 -9.16 5.04 20.23
CA GLN A 47 -9.52 3.66 20.57
C GLN A 47 -10.54 3.10 19.57
N LYS A 48 -11.51 3.91 19.11
CA LYS A 48 -12.50 3.52 18.10
C LYS A 48 -11.83 3.01 16.83
N LEU A 49 -10.82 3.72 16.32
CA LEU A 49 -10.08 3.31 15.13
C LEU A 49 -9.21 2.06 15.37
N LEU A 50 -8.65 1.92 16.58
CA LEU A 50 -7.88 0.72 16.96
C LEU A 50 -8.76 -0.53 17.06
N ASP A 51 -10.00 -0.38 17.53
CA ASP A 51 -10.96 -1.48 17.61
C ASP A 51 -11.38 -1.92 16.20
N SER A 52 -11.64 -0.96 15.29
CA SER A 52 -11.86 -1.26 13.87
C SER A 52 -10.68 -1.99 13.22
N MET A 53 -9.43 -1.66 13.58
CA MET A 53 -8.26 -2.40 13.11
C MET A 53 -8.25 -3.85 13.61
N ALA A 54 -8.62 -4.08 14.87
CA ALA A 54 -8.71 -5.41 15.46
C ALA A 54 -9.74 -6.25 14.71
N ASP A 55 -10.97 -5.74 14.59
CA ASP A 55 -12.08 -6.41 13.90
C ASP A 55 -11.72 -6.78 12.46
N LYS A 56 -11.00 -5.89 11.75
CA LYS A 56 -10.56 -6.17 10.38
C LYS A 56 -9.46 -7.21 10.30
N SER A 57 -8.55 -7.25 11.27
CA SER A 57 -7.43 -8.21 11.29
C SER A 57 -7.84 -9.65 11.62
N GLU A 58 -9.07 -9.86 12.09
CA GLU A 58 -9.60 -11.17 12.51
C GLU A 58 -10.69 -11.69 11.56
N LYS A 59 -10.99 -10.96 10.49
CA LYS A 59 -12.13 -11.24 9.59
C LYS A 59 -12.01 -12.53 8.78
N TYR A 60 -10.77 -12.95 8.46
CA TYR A 60 -10.51 -14.08 7.56
C TYR A 60 -9.65 -15.15 8.26
N PRO A 61 -9.80 -16.44 7.86
CA PRO A 61 -8.87 -17.47 8.28
C PRO A 61 -7.43 -17.10 7.93
N GLN A 62 -6.49 -17.49 8.79
CA GLN A 62 -5.07 -17.29 8.57
C GLN A 62 -4.43 -18.57 8.07
N ARG A 63 -3.55 -18.44 7.08
CA ARG A 63 -2.68 -19.52 6.62
C ARG A 63 -1.70 -19.92 7.72
N THR A 64 -1.32 -21.19 7.72
CA THR A 64 -0.47 -21.79 8.76
C THR A 64 0.77 -22.50 8.21
N ASP A 65 0.96 -22.45 6.89
CA ASP A 65 1.99 -23.20 6.17
C ASP A 65 3.18 -22.34 5.72
N ASP A 66 3.24 -21.06 6.10
CA ASP A 66 4.33 -20.14 5.72
C ASP A 66 5.72 -20.70 6.01
N GLN A 67 5.93 -21.18 7.23
CA GLN A 67 7.22 -21.74 7.64
C GLN A 67 7.52 -23.05 6.89
N LYS A 68 6.48 -23.85 6.64
CA LYS A 68 6.63 -25.13 5.92
C LYS A 68 7.17 -24.92 4.50
N VAL A 69 6.72 -23.86 3.81
CA VAL A 69 7.21 -23.52 2.48
C VAL A 69 8.69 -23.13 2.50
N LEU A 70 9.10 -22.30 3.47
CA LEU A 70 10.51 -21.94 3.64
C LEU A 70 11.36 -23.17 3.96
N ASP A 71 10.94 -24.00 4.92
CA ASP A 71 11.69 -25.17 5.37
C ASP A 71 11.89 -26.20 4.26
N GLN A 72 10.87 -26.39 3.41
CA GLN A 72 10.97 -27.30 2.27
C GLN A 72 12.00 -26.77 1.25
N THR A 73 11.96 -25.47 0.96
CA THR A 73 12.90 -24.83 0.03
C THR A 73 14.35 -24.90 0.53
N ALA A 74 14.57 -24.78 1.85
CA ALA A 74 15.88 -24.91 2.46
C ALA A 74 16.50 -26.29 2.24
N LYS A 75 15.69 -27.35 2.39
CA LYS A 75 16.12 -28.75 2.21
C LYS A 75 16.52 -29.04 0.77
N ASP A 76 15.86 -28.40 -0.19
CA ASP A 76 16.02 -28.67 -1.62
C ASP A 76 17.14 -27.84 -2.27
N GLY A 77 17.76 -26.86 -1.58
CA GLY A 77 18.60 -25.87 -2.26
C GLY A 77 19.64 -25.05 -1.47
N LEU A 78 19.97 -25.39 -0.21
CA LEU A 78 21.07 -24.72 0.50
C LEU A 78 22.43 -25.01 -0.19
N GLY A 79 22.84 -24.12 -1.09
CA GLY A 79 24.09 -24.21 -1.86
C GLY A 79 23.97 -23.84 -3.35
N LEU A 80 22.76 -23.65 -3.88
CA LEU A 80 22.56 -23.20 -5.26
C LEU A 80 22.62 -21.67 -5.36
N THR A 81 23.13 -21.18 -6.49
CA THR A 81 23.10 -19.74 -6.80
C THR A 81 21.64 -19.33 -7.03
N VAL A 82 21.21 -18.25 -6.39
CA VAL A 82 19.85 -17.70 -6.54
C VAL A 82 19.92 -16.46 -7.43
N PHE A 83 19.17 -16.44 -8.52
CA PHE A 83 19.07 -15.29 -9.41
C PHE A 83 17.73 -14.59 -9.25
N ILE A 84 17.75 -13.26 -9.24
CA ILE A 84 16.53 -12.44 -9.20
C ILE A 84 15.70 -12.65 -10.48
N SER A 85 16.37 -12.83 -11.62
CA SER A 85 15.71 -13.08 -12.91
C SER A 85 14.84 -14.32 -12.89
N ASP A 86 15.19 -15.36 -12.12
CA ASP A 86 14.39 -16.58 -12.04
C ASP A 86 13.02 -16.30 -11.41
N LEU A 87 12.97 -15.43 -10.38
CA LEU A 87 11.72 -14.98 -9.78
C LEU A 87 10.93 -14.07 -10.73
N GLU A 88 11.60 -13.14 -11.40
CA GLU A 88 10.96 -12.25 -12.39
C GLU A 88 10.33 -13.08 -13.53
N ASP A 89 11.06 -14.04 -14.09
CA ASP A 89 10.62 -14.95 -15.15
C ASP A 89 9.46 -15.84 -14.69
N ALA A 90 9.54 -16.40 -13.48
CA ALA A 90 8.46 -17.20 -12.91
C ALA A 90 7.16 -16.38 -12.78
N CYS A 91 7.26 -15.10 -12.41
CA CYS A 91 6.12 -14.19 -12.35
C CYS A 91 5.54 -13.92 -13.74
N GLN A 92 6.37 -13.68 -14.76
CA GLN A 92 5.89 -13.46 -16.14
C GLN A 92 5.20 -14.70 -16.72
N LYS A 93 5.74 -15.89 -16.45
CA LYS A 93 5.12 -17.17 -16.85
C LYS A 93 3.78 -17.42 -16.15
N GLY A 94 3.53 -16.75 -15.02
CA GLY A 94 2.34 -16.95 -14.21
C GLY A 94 2.24 -18.35 -13.59
N ASN A 95 3.38 -18.96 -13.24
CA ASN A 95 3.44 -20.30 -12.64
C ASN A 95 3.54 -20.19 -11.09
N PRO A 96 2.43 -20.39 -10.34
CA PRO A 96 2.43 -20.09 -8.90
C PRO A 96 3.40 -20.95 -8.07
N ILE A 97 3.68 -22.17 -8.52
CA ILE A 97 4.59 -23.09 -7.81
C ILE A 97 6.03 -22.60 -7.97
N GLU A 98 6.44 -22.29 -9.21
CA GLU A 98 7.78 -21.78 -9.52
C GLU A 98 7.99 -20.41 -8.85
N MET A 99 6.98 -19.53 -8.91
CA MET A 99 6.97 -18.25 -8.22
C MET A 99 7.22 -18.39 -6.70
N GLU A 100 6.53 -19.32 -6.04
CA GLU A 100 6.68 -19.52 -4.58
C GLU A 100 8.04 -20.12 -4.23
N GLN A 101 8.55 -21.04 -5.06
CA GLN A 101 9.87 -21.64 -4.89
C GLN A 101 10.99 -20.61 -5.04
N GLU A 102 11.00 -19.80 -6.11
CA GLU A 102 12.06 -18.81 -6.33
C GLU A 102 11.98 -17.67 -5.30
N ALA A 103 10.78 -17.25 -4.89
CA ALA A 103 10.62 -16.27 -3.82
C ALA A 103 11.15 -16.79 -2.47
N ALA A 104 10.88 -18.05 -2.14
CA ALA A 104 11.39 -18.69 -0.92
C ALA A 104 12.91 -18.87 -0.95
N ARG A 105 13.50 -19.20 -2.10
CA ARG A 105 14.97 -19.27 -2.25
C ARG A 105 15.62 -17.91 -2.02
N LEU A 106 15.05 -16.86 -2.63
CA LEU A 106 15.56 -15.50 -2.47
C LEU A 106 15.43 -15.01 -1.02
N GLN A 107 14.38 -15.40 -0.31
CA GLN A 107 14.21 -15.13 1.12
C GLN A 107 15.34 -15.73 1.97
N TRP A 108 15.78 -16.95 1.66
CA TRP A 108 16.84 -17.65 2.41
C TRP A 108 18.23 -17.02 2.29
N VAL A 109 18.56 -16.50 1.11
CA VAL A 109 19.91 -15.95 0.85
C VAL A 109 20.03 -14.47 1.18
N ASN A 110 18.93 -13.78 1.50
CA ASN A 110 18.93 -12.35 1.74
C ASN A 110 19.09 -12.00 3.23
N GLU A 111 20.21 -11.37 3.57
CA GLU A 111 20.55 -10.95 4.94
C GLU A 111 19.54 -9.96 5.57
N THR A 112 18.82 -9.20 4.75
CA THR A 112 17.80 -8.23 5.21
C THR A 112 16.38 -8.79 5.20
N GLY A 113 16.18 -9.95 4.57
CA GLY A 113 14.88 -10.55 4.30
C GLY A 113 14.01 -9.78 3.27
N LEU A 114 14.49 -8.67 2.70
CA LEU A 114 13.68 -7.80 1.84
C LEU A 114 13.74 -8.12 0.35
N GLY A 115 14.73 -8.87 -0.12
CA GLY A 115 14.99 -9.03 -1.56
C GLY A 115 13.81 -9.59 -2.34
N GLY A 116 13.13 -10.62 -1.80
CA GLY A 116 11.94 -11.17 -2.42
C GLY A 116 10.80 -10.14 -2.51
N LEU A 117 10.55 -9.40 -1.43
CA LEU A 117 9.49 -8.40 -1.41
C LEU A 117 9.77 -7.23 -2.37
N GLU A 118 10.99 -6.71 -2.42
CA GLU A 118 11.33 -5.59 -3.31
C GLU A 118 11.25 -5.96 -4.79
N VAL A 119 11.70 -7.17 -5.15
CA VAL A 119 11.55 -7.70 -6.53
C VAL A 119 10.08 -7.85 -6.88
N LEU A 120 9.29 -8.48 -6.00
CA LEU A 120 7.86 -8.67 -6.24
C LEU A 120 7.08 -7.35 -6.31
N ILE A 121 7.48 -6.32 -5.56
CA ILE A 121 6.84 -5.00 -5.68
C ILE A 121 7.13 -4.42 -7.06
N GLU A 122 8.39 -4.42 -7.53
CA GLU A 122 8.70 -3.94 -8.89
C GLU A 122 7.85 -4.66 -9.95
N VAL A 123 7.80 -5.99 -9.86
CA VAL A 123 7.00 -6.83 -10.76
C VAL A 123 5.50 -6.50 -10.66
N ALA A 124 4.98 -6.31 -9.45
CA ALA A 124 3.57 -5.96 -9.24
C ALA A 124 3.20 -4.59 -9.85
N LEU A 125 4.14 -3.65 -9.96
CA LEU A 125 3.88 -2.33 -10.54
C LEU A 125 3.60 -2.37 -12.05
N GLN A 126 3.97 -3.44 -12.75
CA GLN A 126 3.53 -3.67 -14.14
C GLN A 126 2.00 -3.70 -14.23
N GLY A 127 1.33 -4.29 -13.23
CA GLY A 127 -0.12 -4.33 -13.10
C GLY A 127 -0.68 -3.25 -12.16
N PHE A 128 -0.19 -2.00 -12.24
CA PHE A 128 -0.45 -0.97 -11.21
C PHE A 128 -1.94 -0.78 -10.87
N ASP A 129 -2.83 -0.81 -11.86
CA ASP A 129 -4.27 -0.61 -11.61
C ASP A 129 -4.91 -1.66 -10.70
N ARG A 130 -4.35 -2.87 -10.68
CA ARG A 130 -4.80 -4.00 -9.86
C ARG A 130 -3.99 -4.13 -8.58
N LEU A 131 -2.67 -3.93 -8.65
CA LEU A 131 -1.73 -4.30 -7.60
C LEU A 131 -1.07 -3.10 -6.92
N GLY A 132 -1.01 -1.93 -7.55
CA GLY A 132 -0.19 -0.79 -7.12
C GLY A 132 -0.57 -0.24 -5.74
N LEU A 133 -1.87 -0.02 -5.50
CA LEU A 133 -2.36 0.41 -4.18
C LEU A 133 -2.01 -0.63 -3.12
N PHE A 134 -2.31 -1.91 -3.37
CA PHE A 134 -2.00 -2.98 -2.44
C PHE A 134 -0.50 -3.08 -2.13
N ALA A 135 0.36 -3.07 -3.17
CA ALA A 135 1.80 -3.15 -3.04
C ALA A 135 2.36 -2.00 -2.18
N TYR A 136 1.88 -0.77 -2.38
CA TYR A 136 2.22 0.37 -1.52
C TYR A 136 1.84 0.09 -0.06
N HIS A 137 0.58 -0.25 0.22
CA HIS A 137 0.12 -0.44 1.61
C HIS A 137 0.82 -1.62 2.29
N LEU A 138 1.07 -2.71 1.57
CA LEU A 138 1.81 -3.88 2.07
C LEU A 138 3.27 -3.52 2.41
N GLN A 139 3.95 -2.78 1.54
CA GLN A 139 5.32 -2.32 1.78
C GLN A 139 5.40 -1.44 3.03
N ARG A 140 4.43 -0.53 3.22
CA ARG A 140 4.36 0.33 4.40
C ARG A 140 4.04 -0.43 5.69
N ALA A 141 3.26 -1.50 5.59
CA ALA A 141 2.98 -2.38 6.72
C ALA A 141 4.22 -3.19 7.10
N ASN A 142 4.96 -3.73 6.12
CA ASN A 142 6.21 -4.45 6.38
C ASN A 142 7.28 -3.56 7.04
N ALA A 143 7.45 -2.33 6.55
CA ALA A 143 8.40 -1.37 7.09
C ALA A 143 8.05 -0.90 8.52
N PHE A 144 6.78 -1.04 8.94
CA PHE A 144 6.35 -0.64 10.27
C PHE A 144 6.76 -1.67 11.32
N GLN A 145 7.64 -1.29 12.25
CA GLN A 145 8.21 -2.21 13.25
C GLN A 145 8.77 -3.48 12.58
N GLN A 146 9.55 -3.28 11.51
CA GLN A 146 10.04 -4.37 10.67
C GLN A 146 10.80 -5.40 11.52
N ASN A 147 10.34 -6.65 11.47
CA ASN A 147 11.12 -7.80 11.90
C ASN A 147 11.78 -8.42 10.67
N LYS A 148 13.10 -8.22 10.52
CA LYS A 148 13.87 -8.73 9.38
C LYS A 148 13.78 -10.25 9.25
N GLU A 149 13.62 -10.96 10.36
CA GLU A 149 13.49 -12.42 10.43
C GLU A 149 12.11 -12.92 10.02
N ASN A 150 11.09 -12.04 9.94
CA ASN A 150 9.71 -12.41 9.64
C ASN A 150 9.11 -11.56 8.49
N THR A 151 9.91 -11.34 7.46
CA THR A 151 9.51 -10.62 6.24
C THR A 151 8.79 -11.54 5.23
N TRP A 152 8.99 -12.85 5.34
CA TRP A 152 8.42 -13.86 4.43
C TRP A 152 6.90 -13.78 4.31
N ILE A 153 6.18 -13.58 5.42
CA ILE A 153 4.71 -13.50 5.41
C ILE A 153 4.20 -12.32 4.55
N TYR A 154 4.99 -11.25 4.39
CA TYR A 154 4.69 -10.13 3.51
C TYR A 154 5.02 -10.48 2.05
N THR A 155 6.20 -11.06 1.80
CA THR A 155 6.60 -11.56 0.48
C THR A 155 5.56 -12.51 -0.11
N ARG A 156 5.15 -13.51 0.67
CA ARG A 156 4.16 -14.52 0.24
C ARG A 156 2.76 -13.95 0.09
N CYS A 157 2.39 -12.96 0.90
CA CYS A 157 1.13 -12.23 0.73
C CYS A 157 1.09 -11.52 -0.64
N LEU A 158 2.16 -10.81 -1.01
CA LEU A 158 2.25 -10.19 -2.35
C LEU A 158 2.20 -11.21 -3.47
N LEU A 159 2.93 -12.31 -3.32
CA LEU A 159 2.95 -13.39 -4.30
C LEU A 159 1.54 -13.94 -4.57
N LYS A 160 0.77 -14.23 -3.52
CA LYS A 160 -0.61 -14.75 -3.65
C LYS A 160 -1.52 -13.76 -4.38
N GLU A 161 -1.35 -12.45 -4.18
CA GLU A 161 -2.11 -11.43 -4.90
C GLU A 161 -1.69 -11.30 -6.37
N ILE A 162 -0.38 -11.42 -6.68
CA ILE A 162 0.13 -11.47 -8.05
C ILE A 162 -0.53 -12.66 -8.78
N CYS A 163 -0.51 -13.86 -8.19
CA CYS A 163 -1.06 -15.11 -8.75
C CYS A 163 -2.55 -15.08 -9.12
N LYS A 164 -3.33 -14.09 -8.67
CA LYS A 164 -4.77 -14.00 -8.99
C LYS A 164 -5.05 -13.72 -10.48
N ALA A 165 -4.11 -13.16 -11.22
CA ALA A 165 -4.21 -12.95 -12.66
C ALA A 165 -2.82 -12.80 -13.28
N SER A 166 -2.70 -13.03 -14.59
CA SER A 166 -1.46 -12.79 -15.33
C SER A 166 -1.01 -11.33 -15.20
N LEU A 167 0.30 -11.12 -15.21
CA LEU A 167 0.89 -9.79 -15.27
C LEU A 167 0.96 -9.31 -16.73
N PRO A 168 0.88 -8.00 -16.99
CA PRO A 168 1.36 -7.43 -18.23
C PRO A 168 2.86 -7.63 -18.37
N GLU A 169 3.36 -7.58 -19.60
CA GLU A 169 4.80 -7.51 -19.86
C GLU A 169 5.41 -6.25 -19.22
N PRO A 170 6.70 -6.25 -18.85
CA PRO A 170 7.40 -5.07 -18.39
C PRO A 170 7.29 -3.91 -19.38
N HIS A 171 7.06 -2.69 -18.89
CA HIS A 171 6.89 -1.52 -19.73
C HIS A 171 8.20 -0.76 -19.96
N ASP A 172 8.29 -0.06 -21.09
CA ASP A 172 9.34 0.92 -21.31
C ASP A 172 9.14 2.15 -20.41
N LYS A 173 10.27 2.76 -20.00
CA LYS A 173 10.23 4.04 -19.27
C LYS A 173 9.68 5.13 -20.20
N VAL A 174 8.75 5.92 -19.69
CA VAL A 174 8.21 7.08 -20.40
C VAL A 174 8.87 8.36 -19.88
N GLU A 175 9.51 9.12 -20.78
CA GLU A 175 10.07 10.44 -20.47
C GLU A 175 9.02 11.53 -20.69
N HIS A 176 8.22 11.81 -19.65
CA HIS A 176 7.25 12.89 -19.65
C HIS A 176 7.40 13.81 -18.43
N GLU A 177 6.97 15.07 -18.58
CA GLU A 177 6.83 15.97 -17.45
C GLU A 177 5.73 15.43 -16.54
N LEU A 178 6.13 14.92 -15.38
CA LEU A 178 5.25 14.28 -14.40
C LEU A 178 4.39 15.27 -13.61
N TRP A 179 3.96 16.38 -14.24
CA TRP A 179 3.07 17.37 -13.61
C TRP A 179 1.77 16.73 -13.11
N VAL A 180 1.33 15.63 -13.74
CA VAL A 180 0.18 14.83 -13.30
C VAL A 180 0.32 14.31 -11.88
N MET A 181 1.55 14.08 -11.40
CA MET A 181 1.82 13.64 -10.01
C MET A 181 1.47 14.71 -8.98
N ASP A 182 1.44 15.98 -9.38
CA ASP A 182 1.10 17.11 -8.51
C ASP A 182 -0.40 17.42 -8.47
N GLN A 183 -1.21 16.65 -9.20
CA GLN A 183 -2.65 16.84 -9.25
C GLN A 183 -3.38 15.99 -8.20
N VAL A 184 -4.46 16.56 -7.68
CA VAL A 184 -5.45 15.84 -6.90
C VAL A 184 -6.58 15.47 -7.86
N SER A 185 -6.69 14.18 -8.17
CA SER A 185 -7.75 13.68 -9.05
C SER A 185 -9.13 13.89 -8.43
N GLY A 186 -10.08 14.39 -9.24
CA GLY A 186 -11.49 14.44 -8.87
C GLY A 186 -12.16 13.06 -8.82
N ASN A 187 -11.58 12.06 -9.50
CA ASN A 187 -12.01 10.67 -9.42
C ASN A 187 -11.40 9.96 -8.21
N ILE A 188 -12.26 9.45 -7.34
CA ILE A 188 -11.94 8.76 -6.08
C ILE A 188 -11.04 7.52 -6.25
N SER A 189 -11.34 6.66 -7.22
CA SER A 189 -10.56 5.44 -7.47
C SER A 189 -9.14 5.80 -7.92
N GLN A 190 -9.04 6.85 -8.75
CA GLN A 190 -7.76 7.39 -9.19
C GLN A 190 -7.01 8.11 -8.08
N LEU A 191 -7.69 8.85 -7.20
CA LEU A 191 -7.07 9.57 -6.09
C LEU A 191 -6.22 8.65 -5.20
N ASN A 192 -6.77 7.51 -4.78
CA ASN A 192 -6.06 6.55 -3.94
C ASN A 192 -4.83 5.97 -4.64
N LYS A 193 -4.98 5.63 -5.92
CA LYS A 193 -3.90 5.10 -6.76
C LYS A 193 -2.80 6.13 -6.97
N MET A 194 -3.14 7.38 -7.29
CA MET A 194 -2.19 8.49 -7.43
C MET A 194 -1.44 8.74 -6.13
N ALA A 195 -2.13 8.72 -4.99
CA ALA A 195 -1.50 8.89 -3.68
C ALA A 195 -0.49 7.77 -3.39
N ALA A 196 -0.80 6.51 -3.75
CA ALA A 196 0.12 5.38 -3.63
C ALA A 196 1.30 5.48 -4.62
N ALA A 197 1.01 5.76 -5.89
CA ALA A 197 1.99 5.91 -6.96
C ALA A 197 3.02 6.98 -6.63
N ARG A 198 2.56 8.15 -6.17
CA ARG A 198 3.44 9.27 -5.81
C ARG A 198 4.37 8.90 -4.65
N ARG A 199 3.86 8.23 -3.62
CA ARG A 199 4.68 7.80 -2.47
C ARG A 199 5.67 6.70 -2.85
N LEU A 200 5.32 5.82 -3.79
CA LEU A 200 6.25 4.84 -4.35
C LEU A 200 7.32 5.49 -5.23
N TRP A 201 6.96 6.56 -5.96
CA TRP A 201 7.91 7.32 -6.78
C TRP A 201 8.94 8.11 -5.96
N GLU A 202 8.48 8.72 -4.88
CA GLU A 202 9.27 9.54 -3.96
C GLU A 202 10.05 8.71 -2.93
N GLY A 203 9.80 7.40 -2.85
CA GLY A 203 10.44 6.53 -1.88
C GLY A 203 11.93 6.29 -2.15
N ASP A 204 12.62 5.84 -1.10
CA ASP A 204 14.03 5.45 -1.15
C ASP A 204 14.12 3.92 -1.14
N TYR A 205 14.19 3.32 -2.33
CA TYR A 205 14.17 1.87 -2.53
C TYR A 205 15.38 1.43 -3.33
N VAL A 206 15.91 0.23 -3.04
CA VAL A 206 17.05 -0.33 -3.78
C VAL A 206 16.75 -0.46 -5.28
N ARG A 207 15.49 -0.78 -5.62
CA ARG A 207 15.02 -0.99 -7.00
C ARG A 207 14.20 0.19 -7.54
N ILE A 208 14.48 1.41 -7.06
CA ILE A 208 13.70 2.62 -7.40
C ILE A 208 13.62 2.89 -8.92
N ASP A 209 14.64 2.53 -9.69
CA ASP A 209 14.63 2.74 -11.14
C ASP A 209 13.55 1.88 -11.83
N GLY A 210 13.37 0.64 -11.38
CA GLY A 210 12.30 -0.23 -11.84
C GLY A 210 10.92 0.29 -11.44
N TYR A 211 10.78 0.80 -10.21
CA TYR A 211 9.54 1.41 -9.76
C TYR A 211 9.18 2.62 -10.64
N ARG A 212 10.14 3.51 -10.89
CA ARG A 212 9.95 4.70 -11.72
C ARG A 212 9.66 4.36 -13.17
N ARG A 213 10.23 3.29 -13.72
CA ARG A 213 9.89 2.78 -15.05
C ARG A 213 8.40 2.47 -15.14
N GLU A 214 7.91 1.54 -14.32
CA GLU A 214 6.50 1.11 -14.34
C GLU A 214 5.54 2.25 -14.00
N LEU A 215 5.88 3.08 -13.00
CA LEU A 215 5.05 4.22 -12.62
C LEU A 215 5.02 5.30 -13.70
N SER A 216 6.13 5.56 -14.41
CA SER A 216 6.15 6.54 -15.50
C SER A 216 5.21 6.14 -16.64
N HIS A 217 5.18 4.85 -16.97
CA HIS A 217 4.23 4.30 -17.91
C HIS A 217 2.79 4.45 -17.40
N TRP A 218 2.50 4.06 -16.14
CA TRP A 218 1.17 4.20 -15.58
C TRP A 218 0.67 5.65 -15.55
N PHE A 219 1.53 6.61 -15.16
CA PHE A 219 1.20 8.03 -15.18
C PHE A 219 0.91 8.55 -16.59
N SER A 220 1.58 8.02 -17.62
CA SER A 220 1.34 8.42 -19.02
C SER A 220 -0.03 8.02 -19.55
N LEU A 221 -0.71 7.06 -18.90
CA LEU A 221 -2.04 6.58 -19.28
C LEU A 221 -3.18 7.34 -18.60
N LEU A 222 -2.89 8.23 -17.64
CA LEU A 222 -3.93 8.97 -16.94
C LEU A 222 -4.51 10.06 -17.83
N ASP A 223 -5.81 9.96 -18.10
CA ASP A 223 -6.54 10.97 -18.86
C ASP A 223 -6.65 12.26 -18.04
N GLU A 224 -6.31 13.39 -18.66
CA GLU A 224 -6.10 14.67 -18.01
C GLU A 224 -7.43 15.24 -17.48
N GLY A 225 -7.53 15.36 -16.16
CA GLY A 225 -8.74 15.83 -15.51
C GLY A 225 -8.48 16.53 -14.18
N ALA A 226 -7.51 17.45 -14.14
CA ALA A 226 -7.42 18.36 -13.00
C ALA A 226 -8.69 19.20 -12.95
N GLU A 227 -9.46 19.06 -11.87
CA GLU A 227 -10.52 20.02 -11.59
C GLU A 227 -9.88 21.39 -11.33
N LYS A 228 -10.05 22.31 -12.29
CA LYS A 228 -9.80 23.73 -12.05
C LYS A 228 -10.91 24.26 -11.14
N VAL A 229 -10.67 24.21 -9.84
CA VAL A 229 -11.57 24.79 -8.85
C VAL A 229 -11.15 26.24 -8.62
N ASP A 230 -12.02 27.18 -8.98
CA ASP A 230 -11.91 28.59 -8.62
C ASP A 230 -12.86 28.91 -7.44
N GLY A 231 -12.38 29.70 -6.49
CA GLY A 231 -13.23 30.37 -5.48
C GLY A 231 -13.88 29.55 -4.33
N LYS A 232 -13.40 28.36 -3.94
CA LYS A 232 -14.05 27.58 -2.86
C LYS A 232 -13.46 27.81 -1.44
N LYS A 233 -14.37 27.88 -0.44
CA LYS A 233 -14.06 28.05 0.98
C LYS A 233 -13.46 26.77 1.59
N ILE A 234 -12.27 26.91 2.17
CA ILE A 234 -11.55 25.86 2.91
C ILE A 234 -12.41 25.37 4.07
N MET A 235 -12.46 24.06 4.29
CA MET A 235 -13.21 23.44 5.39
C MET A 235 -12.70 23.94 6.74
N ASN A 236 -13.62 24.23 7.67
CA ASN A 236 -13.26 24.66 9.01
C ASN A 236 -12.37 23.61 9.69
N GLY A 237 -11.31 24.03 10.38
CA GLY A 237 -10.35 23.14 11.03
C GLY A 237 -9.25 22.57 10.12
N LEU A 238 -9.44 22.53 8.79
CA LEU A 238 -8.42 22.01 7.87
C LEU A 238 -7.17 22.90 7.83
N GLY A 239 -7.36 24.23 7.83
CA GLY A 239 -6.24 25.17 7.88
C GLY A 239 -5.43 25.05 9.19
N ASP A 240 -6.10 24.84 10.32
CA ASP A 240 -5.44 24.64 11.61
C ASP A 240 -4.66 23.31 11.62
N TYR A 241 -5.23 22.25 11.04
CA TYR A 241 -4.54 20.97 10.88
C TYR A 241 -3.28 21.11 10.00
N VAL A 242 -3.35 21.84 8.88
CA VAL A 242 -2.18 22.04 8.01
C VAL A 242 -1.05 22.73 8.76
N ASN A 243 -1.38 23.70 9.62
CA ASN A 243 -0.39 24.47 10.35
C ASN A 243 0.15 23.75 11.60
N ASN A 244 -0.69 22.99 12.30
CA ASN A 244 -0.39 22.50 13.66
C ASN A 244 -0.55 20.97 13.83
N GLY A 245 -1.03 20.25 12.81
CA GLY A 245 -1.47 18.87 12.95
C GLY A 245 -2.69 18.73 13.86
N GLY A 246 -2.83 17.57 14.52
CA GLY A 246 -3.89 17.30 15.49
C GLY A 246 -4.96 16.33 14.99
N ASN A 247 -6.12 16.35 15.64
CA ASN A 247 -7.11 15.27 15.54
C ASN A 247 -8.08 15.39 14.36
N PHE A 248 -7.92 16.34 13.44
CA PHE A 248 -8.90 16.60 12.38
C PHE A 248 -9.24 15.33 11.57
N PHE A 249 -8.23 14.65 11.03
CA PHE A 249 -8.44 13.42 10.26
C PHE A 249 -8.83 12.23 11.14
N ILE A 250 -8.46 12.23 12.43
CA ILE A 250 -8.88 11.21 13.39
C ILE A 250 -10.40 11.30 13.61
N GLN A 251 -10.90 12.50 13.91
CA GLN A 251 -12.33 12.74 14.14
C GLN A 251 -13.16 12.39 12.91
N MET A 252 -12.73 12.82 11.72
CA MET A 252 -13.39 12.43 10.48
C MET A 252 -13.41 10.91 10.29
N ALA A 253 -12.29 10.22 10.55
CA ALA A 253 -12.25 8.76 10.41
C ALA A 253 -13.14 8.06 11.43
N GLU A 254 -13.28 8.60 12.65
CA GLU A 254 -14.17 8.08 13.69
C GLU A 254 -15.65 8.20 13.26
N ASP A 255 -16.04 9.33 12.68
CA ASP A 255 -17.40 9.56 12.17
C ASP A 255 -17.76 8.64 11.01
N LEU A 256 -16.77 8.23 10.21
CA LEU A 256 -16.97 7.29 9.10
C LEU A 256 -17.24 5.86 9.56
N GLN A 257 -16.77 5.43 10.75
CA GLN A 257 -16.81 4.02 11.17
C GLN A 257 -18.22 3.41 11.21
N ASP A 258 -19.25 4.24 11.41
CA ASP A 258 -20.63 3.79 11.52
C ASP A 258 -21.33 3.63 10.15
N GLN A 259 -20.63 3.92 9.04
CA GLN A 259 -21.16 3.85 7.68
C GLN A 259 -20.85 2.51 7.00
N SER A 260 -21.72 2.05 6.10
CA SER A 260 -21.57 0.73 5.45
C SER A 260 -20.34 0.61 4.54
N ASN A 261 -19.82 1.72 4.02
CA ASN A 261 -18.64 1.78 3.15
C ASN A 261 -17.45 2.49 3.82
N TRP A 262 -17.36 2.44 5.15
CA TRP A 262 -16.35 3.15 5.92
C TRP A 262 -14.92 2.82 5.49
N GLU A 263 -14.64 1.58 5.05
CA GLU A 263 -13.31 1.14 4.65
C GLU A 263 -12.81 1.95 3.44
N GLU A 264 -13.63 2.03 2.40
CA GLU A 264 -13.33 2.81 1.19
C GLU A 264 -13.15 4.29 1.52
N LYS A 265 -14.08 4.85 2.31
CA LYS A 265 -14.01 6.25 2.73
C LYS A 265 -12.78 6.55 3.60
N THR A 266 -12.35 5.61 4.43
CA THR A 266 -11.14 5.76 5.26
C THR A 266 -9.87 5.77 4.40
N ILE A 267 -9.81 4.92 3.38
CA ILE A 267 -8.69 4.91 2.43
C ILE A 267 -8.64 6.24 1.66
N GLN A 268 -9.79 6.74 1.21
CA GLN A 268 -9.92 8.05 0.56
C GLN A 268 -9.49 9.20 1.47
N LEU A 269 -9.95 9.18 2.71
CA LEU A 269 -9.58 10.16 3.72
C LEU A 269 -8.06 10.19 3.96
N GLU A 270 -7.40 9.02 3.96
CA GLU A 270 -5.94 8.95 4.10
C GLU A 270 -5.21 9.48 2.86
N ALA A 271 -5.71 9.23 1.66
CA ALA A 271 -5.15 9.79 0.43
C ALA A 271 -5.23 11.32 0.43
N LEU A 272 -6.38 11.89 0.80
CA LEU A 272 -6.56 13.34 0.97
C LEU A 272 -5.64 13.91 2.06
N ARG A 273 -5.48 13.20 3.18
CA ARG A 273 -4.54 13.56 4.26
C ARG A 273 -3.10 13.62 3.79
N TYR A 274 -2.71 12.83 2.79
CA TYR A 274 -1.38 12.94 2.21
C TYR A 274 -1.23 14.14 1.32
N PHE A 275 -2.18 14.36 0.40
CA PHE A 275 -2.10 15.51 -0.50
C PHE A 275 -2.17 16.85 0.23
N ILE A 276 -2.91 16.95 1.34
CA ILE A 276 -3.08 18.22 2.05
C ILE A 276 -1.77 18.80 2.59
N LYS A 277 -0.81 17.94 2.99
CA LYS A 277 0.45 18.39 3.60
C LYS A 277 1.30 19.25 2.67
N ASN A 278 1.22 19.00 1.37
CA ASN A 278 1.97 19.71 0.35
C ASN A 278 1.07 20.56 -0.57
N ALA A 279 -0.22 20.67 -0.24
CA ALA A 279 -1.18 21.36 -1.09
C ALA A 279 -1.01 22.88 -1.03
N THR A 280 -1.00 23.51 -2.21
CA THR A 280 -1.21 24.95 -2.34
C THR A 280 -2.59 25.35 -1.80
N LYS A 281 -2.84 26.64 -1.56
CA LYS A 281 -4.18 27.11 -1.14
C LYS A 281 -5.30 26.64 -2.07
N GLN A 282 -5.03 26.57 -3.38
CA GLN A 282 -5.98 26.04 -4.35
C GLN A 282 -6.18 24.53 -4.17
N GLY A 283 -5.10 23.75 -4.00
CA GLY A 283 -5.19 22.32 -3.70
C GLY A 283 -5.95 22.03 -2.39
N GLN A 284 -5.78 22.87 -1.36
CA GLN A 284 -6.54 22.76 -0.11
C GLN A 284 -8.05 22.99 -0.33
N ALA A 285 -8.44 23.85 -1.26
CA ALA A 285 -9.84 24.08 -1.62
C ALA A 285 -10.45 22.87 -2.35
N VAL A 286 -9.70 22.23 -3.26
CA VAL A 286 -10.11 20.96 -3.92
C VAL A 286 -10.27 19.85 -2.88
N ILE A 287 -9.28 19.66 -2.01
CA ILE A 287 -9.34 18.65 -0.95
C ILE A 287 -10.51 18.91 0.00
N SER A 288 -10.77 20.18 0.36
CA SER A 288 -11.94 20.54 1.18
C SER A 288 -13.27 20.14 0.54
N MET A 289 -13.34 20.04 -0.79
CA MET A 289 -14.54 19.63 -1.50
C MET A 289 -14.74 18.12 -1.34
N HIS A 290 -13.71 17.33 -1.62
CA HIS A 290 -13.76 15.88 -1.42
C HIS A 290 -14.02 15.49 0.03
N LEU A 291 -13.43 16.20 1.01
CA LEU A 291 -13.68 15.96 2.43
C LEU A 291 -15.15 16.17 2.81
N LYS A 292 -15.86 17.10 2.16
CA LYS A 292 -17.30 17.32 2.40
C LYS A 292 -18.18 16.25 1.76
N GLU A 293 -17.73 15.63 0.68
CA GLU A 293 -18.43 14.52 0.02
C GLU A 293 -18.29 13.20 0.78
N LEU A 294 -17.27 13.08 1.64
CA LEU A 294 -17.05 11.91 2.49
C LEU A 294 -18.03 11.82 3.67
N ILE A 295 -18.48 12.96 4.21
CA ILE A 295 -19.40 13.05 5.37
C ILE A 295 -20.83 12.85 4.89
#